data_AF-A0A447XSW0-F1
#
_entry.id   AF-A0A447XSW0-F1
#
_cell.length_a   1.000
_cell.length_b   1.000
_cell.length_c   1.000
_cell.angle_alpha   90.00
_cell.angle_beta   90.00
_cell.angle_gamma   90.00
#
_symmetry.space_group_name_H-M   'P 1'
#
loop_
_entity.id
_entity.type
_entity.pdbx_description
1 polymer ?
#
loop_
_entity_poly.entity_id
_entity_poly.type
_entity_poly.pdbx_seq_one_letter_code
_entity_poly.pdbx_strand_id
1 'polypeptide(L)' 'MATKDGRMILTDGKPEIDDDTGLVSYHDQQGNAMQINRDDVSQIIER' A
#
# COMPACT_ATOMS: atom_id res chain seq x y z
N MET A 1 5.69 -2.17 2.31
CA MET A 1 4.73 -3.10 1.67
C MET A 1 5.42 -3.90 0.57
N ALA A 2 5.16 -5.20 0.48
CA ALA A 2 5.63 -6.07 -0.59
C ALA A 2 4.46 -6.41 -1.53
N THR A 3 4.73 -6.44 -2.83
CA THR A 3 3.75 -6.78 -3.87
C THR A 3 4.04 -8.15 -4.47
N LYS A 4 3.05 -8.74 -5.15
CA LYS A 4 3.17 -10.07 -5.77
C LYS A 4 4.13 -10.09 -6.96
N ASP A 5 4.33 -8.96 -7.62
CA ASP A 5 5.29 -8.83 -8.72
C ASP A 5 6.74 -8.61 -8.24
N GLY A 6 6.97 -8.63 -6.92
CA GLY A 6 8.29 -8.51 -6.32
C GLY A 6 8.72 -7.07 -6.03
N ARG A 7 7.90 -6.05 -6.31
CA ARG A 7 8.21 -4.68 -5.90
C ARG A 7 8.04 -4.50 -4.40
N MET A 8 8.97 -3.75 -3.81
CA MET A 8 8.89 -3.27 -2.44
C MET A 8 8.52 -1.79 -2.45
N ILE A 9 7.39 -1.45 -1.85
CA ILE A 9 6.87 -0.09 -1.73
C ILE A 9 7.16 0.41 -0.30
N LEU A 10 7.93 1.48 -0.17
CA LEU A 10 8.05 2.21 1.08
C LEU A 10 6.83 3.11 1.25
N THR A 11 6.13 2.95 2.37
CA THR A 11 4.96 3.74 2.71
C THR A 11 5.29 4.63 3.89
N ASP A 12 4.77 5.84 3.88
CA ASP A 12 4.69 6.67 5.08
C ASP A 12 3.41 6.30 5.84
N GLY A 13 3.58 5.88 7.10
CA GLY A 13 2.51 5.30 7.90
C GLY A 13 2.04 3.91 7.45
N LYS A 14 0.96 3.46 8.09
CA LYS A 14 0.33 2.16 7.87
C LYS A 14 -0.62 2.23 6.67
N PRO A 15 -0.49 1.33 5.67
CA PRO A 15 -1.48 1.18 4.62
C PRO A 15 -2.82 0.66 5.15
N GLU A 16 -3.93 1.17 4.64
CA GLU A 16 -5.28 0.83 5.08
C GLU A 16 -6.17 0.49 3.89
N ILE A 17 -7.29 -0.18 4.12
CA ILE A 17 -8.31 -0.38 3.09
C ILE A 17 -9.13 0.91 3.03
N ASP A 18 -9.26 1.46 1.84
CA ASP A 18 -10.14 2.58 1.54
C ASP A 18 -11.56 2.03 1.32
N ASP A 19 -12.49 2.39 2.20
CA ASP A 19 -13.85 1.83 2.20
C ASP A 19 -14.68 2.29 1.00
N ASP A 20 -14.32 3.40 0.35
CA ASP A 20 -15.03 3.94 -0.82
C ASP A 20 -14.64 3.19 -2.10
N THR A 21 -13.37 2.81 -2.22
CA THR A 21 -12.81 2.17 -3.42
C THR A 21 -12.57 0.67 -3.28
N GLY A 22 -12.48 0.17 -2.04
CA GLY A 22 -12.05 -1.20 -1.72
C GLY A 22 -10.57 -1.48 -1.98
N LEU A 23 -9.78 -0.46 -2.36
CA LEU A 23 -8.35 -0.58 -2.63
C LEU A 23 -7.53 -0.38 -1.36
N VAL A 24 -6.26 -0.80 -1.39
CA VAL A 24 -5.32 -0.45 -0.33
C VAL A 24 -4.78 0.95 -0.60
N SER A 25 -5.07 1.87 0.31
CA SER A 25 -4.57 3.24 0.30
C SER A 25 -3.33 3.38 1.18
N TYR A 26 -2.35 4.17 0.72
CA TYR A 26 -1.13 4.47 1.46
C TYR A 26 -0.53 5.80 1.01
N HIS A 27 0.32 6.40 1.85
CA HIS A 27 1.15 7.53 1.44
C HIS A 27 2.54 7.05 1.02
N ASP A 28 3.08 7.58 -0.07
CA ASP A 28 4.48 7.35 -0.43
C ASP A 28 5.42 8.20 0.45
N GLN A 29 6.74 8.04 0.27
CA GLN A 29 7.75 8.81 1.04
C GLN A 29 7.72 10.33 0.77
N GLN A 30 7.01 10.77 -0.26
CA GLN A 30 6.84 12.18 -0.60
C GLN A 30 5.52 12.73 -0.04
N GLY A 31 4.71 11.90 0.63
CA GLY A 31 3.40 12.26 1.16
C GLY A 31 2.29 12.23 0.12
N ASN A 32 2.51 11.65 -1.07
CA ASN A 32 1.46 11.50 -2.07
C ASN A 32 0.53 10.35 -1.69
N ALA A 33 -0.78 10.57 -1.76
CA ALA A 33 -1.78 9.52 -1.62
C ALA A 33 -1.76 8.61 -2.84
N MET A 34 -1.61 7.31 -2.60
CA MET A 34 -1.51 6.27 -3.60
C MET A 34 -2.51 5.15 -3.27
N GLN A 35 -2.97 4.43 -4.29
CA GLN A 35 -3.81 3.26 -4.12
C GLN A 35 -3.27 2.08 -4.93
N ILE A 36 -3.43 0.88 -4.40
CA ILE A 36 -3.06 -0.38 -5.05
C ILE A 36 -4.15 -1.43 -4.81
N ASN A 37 -4.36 -2.32 -5.78
CA ASN A 37 -5.28 -3.43 -5.60
C ASN A 37 -4.76 -4.35 -4.47
N ARG A 38 -5.65 -4.70 -3.52
CA ARG A 38 -5.34 -5.63 -2.44
C ARG A 38 -4.80 -6.97 -2.95
N ASP A 39 -5.28 -7.42 -4.11
CA ASP A 39 -4.84 -8.64 -4.75
C ASP A 39 -3.40 -8.56 -5.28
N ASP A 40 -2.84 -7.37 -5.44
CA ASP A 40 -1.44 -7.19 -5.86
C ASP A 40 -0.48 -7.12 -4.66
N VAL A 41 -1.00 -7.03 -3.44
CA VAL A 41 -0.21 -6.98 -2.20
C VAL A 41 0.06 -8.40 -1.71
N SER A 42 1.32 -8.71 -1.47
CA SER A 42 1.74 -10.00 -0.88
C SER A 42 1.88 -9.90 0.64
N GLN A 43 2.41 -8.78 1.14
CA GLN A 43 2.60 -8.59 2.58
C GLN A 43 2.65 -7.09 2.94
N ILE A 44 2.01 -6.71 4.04
CA ILE A 44 2.22 -5.41 4.69
C ILE A 44 3.21 -5.64 5.83
N ILE A 45 4.28 -4.84 5.86
CA ILE A 45 5.32 -4.90 6.89
C ILE A 45 5.22 -3.60 7.67
N GLU A 46 4.80 -3.68 8.92
CA GLU A 46 4.94 -2.58 9.88
C GLU A 46 6.36 -2.60 10.46
N ARG A 47 7.00 -1.44 10.52
CA ARG A 47 8.29 -1.23 11.17
C ARG A 47 8.16 -0.13 12.21
#